data_AF-A0A8I0FBK4-F1
#
_entry.id   AF-A0A8I0FBK4-F1
#
_cell.length_a   1.000
_cell.length_b   1.000
_cell.length_c   1.000
_cell.angle_alpha   90.00
_cell.angle_beta   90.00
_cell.angle_gamma   90.00
#
_symmetry.space_group_name_H-M   'P 1'
#
loop_
_entity.id
_entity.type
_entity.pdbx_description
1 polymer ?
#
loop_
_entity_poly.entity_id
_entity_poly.type
_entity_poly.pdbx_seq_one_letter_code
_entity_poly.pdbx_strand_id
1 'polypeptide(L)'
;LAEFTQKCIEWHYPECQQEEQPILAFAKAVIRNTAIMIAKWQLVGFAHGVMNTDNLNITGSTLDFGPYGFMERFRPNWINNHSDYQGRYTYQNQPSIAHWNLWTWLNNLIPLAEPEHKEQFKEALATCLEEFEPTFIEHYTTGLCQKMGLPHFHKDSTECGLSFLRILQA
;
A
#
# COMPACT_ATOMS: atom_id res chain seq x y z
N LEU A 1 4.65 15.86 17.51
CA LEU A 1 4.50 14.48 17.00
C LEU A 1 3.37 13.75 17.73
N ALA A 2 3.46 13.53 19.05
CA ALA A 2 2.43 12.82 19.82
C ALA A 2 1.00 13.40 19.68
N GLU A 3 0.81 14.71 19.88
CA GLU A 3 -0.50 15.36 19.74
C GLU A 3 -1.08 15.20 18.33
N PHE A 4 -0.25 15.38 17.31
CA PHE A 4 -0.66 15.21 15.92
C PHE A 4 -1.10 13.76 15.64
N THR A 5 -0.30 12.78 16.04
CA THR A 5 -0.65 11.36 15.90
C THR A 5 -1.95 11.04 16.63
N GLN A 6 -2.14 11.55 17.85
CA GLN A 6 -3.37 11.34 18.61
C GLN A 6 -4.59 11.91 17.88
N LYS A 7 -4.48 13.11 17.27
CA LYS A 7 -5.57 13.70 16.48
C LYS A 7 -5.86 12.91 15.22
N CYS A 8 -4.84 12.38 14.53
CA CYS A 8 -5.05 11.48 13.41
C CYS A 8 -5.84 10.23 13.81
N ILE A 9 -5.50 9.63 14.95
CA ILE A 9 -6.22 8.46 15.49
C ILE A 9 -7.66 8.85 15.84
N GLU A 10 -7.86 9.94 16.59
CA GLU A 10 -9.19 10.43 16.99
C GLU A 10 -10.14 10.66 15.81
N TRP A 11 -9.64 11.23 14.72
CA TRP A 11 -10.50 11.63 13.60
C TRP A 11 -10.68 10.54 12.54
N HIS A 12 -9.69 9.68 12.33
CA HIS A 12 -9.68 8.74 11.22
C HIS A 12 -9.69 7.26 11.63
N TYR A 13 -9.29 6.96 12.87
CA TYR A 13 -9.17 5.60 13.40
C TYR A 13 -9.65 5.52 14.87
N PRO A 14 -10.85 6.03 15.20
CA PRO A 14 -11.32 6.10 16.58
C PRO A 14 -11.38 4.72 17.26
N GLU A 15 -11.59 3.65 16.50
CA GLU A 15 -11.56 2.27 16.98
C GLU A 15 -10.20 1.88 17.56
N CYS A 16 -9.08 2.41 17.03
CA CYS A 16 -7.75 2.10 17.54
C CYS A 16 -7.52 2.64 18.95
N GLN A 17 -8.32 3.61 19.43
CA GLN A 17 -8.21 4.12 20.80
C GLN A 17 -8.62 3.10 21.85
N GLN A 18 -9.39 2.08 21.47
CA GLN A 18 -9.89 1.04 22.37
C GLN A 18 -8.90 -0.12 22.52
N GLU A 19 -7.86 -0.16 21.68
CA GLU A 19 -6.84 -1.20 21.70
C GLU A 19 -5.80 -0.95 22.80
N GLU A 20 -5.18 -2.02 23.30
CA GLU A 20 -4.13 -1.94 24.32
C GLU A 20 -2.92 -1.11 23.84
N GLN A 21 -2.64 -1.17 22.53
CA GLN A 21 -1.54 -0.46 21.88
C GLN A 21 -2.07 0.41 20.73
N PRO A 22 -2.67 1.59 21.00
CA PRO A 22 -3.38 2.38 19.99
C PRO A 22 -2.55 2.77 18.77
N ILE A 23 -1.26 3.08 18.98
CA ILE A 23 -0.36 3.48 17.87
C ILE A 23 -0.04 2.29 16.97
N LEU A 24 0.11 1.08 17.52
CA LEU A 24 0.33 -0.11 16.70
C LEU A 24 -0.93 -0.52 15.95
N ALA A 25 -2.10 -0.42 16.59
CA ALA A 25 -3.38 -0.63 15.92
C ALA A 25 -3.58 0.35 14.76
N PHE A 26 -3.27 1.63 14.99
CA PHE A 26 -3.26 2.66 13.96
C PHE A 26 -2.27 2.34 12.83
N ALA A 27 -1.04 1.96 13.15
CA ALA A 27 -0.04 1.56 12.16
C ALA A 27 -0.55 0.43 11.25
N LYS A 28 -1.10 -0.63 11.84
CA LYS A 28 -1.70 -1.76 11.10
C LYS A 28 -2.83 -1.31 10.19
N ALA A 29 -3.73 -0.44 10.68
CA ALA A 29 -4.84 0.06 9.88
C ALA A 29 -4.37 0.87 8.65
N VAL A 30 -3.38 1.75 8.83
CA VAL A 30 -2.77 2.52 7.72
C VAL A 30 -2.10 1.59 6.69
N ILE A 31 -1.36 0.58 7.16
CA ILE A 31 -0.69 -0.41 6.30
C ILE A 31 -1.71 -1.19 5.46
N ARG A 32 -2.76 -1.73 6.09
CA ARG A 32 -3.84 -2.46 5.41
C ARG A 32 -4.54 -1.59 4.38
N ASN A 33 -4.94 -0.38 4.76
CA ASN A 33 -5.63 0.54 3.85
C ASN A 33 -4.75 0.90 2.64
N THR A 34 -3.44 1.11 2.87
CA THR A 34 -2.48 1.36 1.80
C THR A 34 -2.34 0.14 0.88
N ALA A 35 -2.20 -1.07 1.43
CA ALA A 35 -2.13 -2.31 0.64
C ALA A 35 -3.39 -2.50 -0.24
N ILE A 36 -4.57 -2.26 0.32
CA ILE A 36 -5.86 -2.32 -0.40
C ILE A 36 -5.90 -1.28 -1.52
N MET A 37 -5.49 -0.04 -1.25
CA MET A 37 -5.44 1.03 -2.25
C MET A 37 -4.53 0.66 -3.42
N ILE A 38 -3.33 0.17 -3.13
CA ILE A 38 -2.36 -0.22 -4.16
C ILE A 38 -2.88 -1.42 -4.96
N ALA A 39 -3.49 -2.43 -4.31
CA ALA A 39 -4.12 -3.54 -5.01
C ALA A 39 -5.20 -3.04 -5.99
N LYS A 40 -6.03 -2.08 -5.56
CA LYS A 40 -7.04 -1.45 -6.44
C LYS A 40 -6.39 -0.71 -7.61
N TRP A 41 -5.30 0.03 -7.38
CA TRP A 41 -4.57 0.69 -8.47
C TRP A 41 -4.05 -0.32 -9.50
N GLN A 42 -3.46 -1.42 -9.04
CA GLN A 42 -3.01 -2.50 -9.93
C GLN A 42 -4.17 -3.05 -10.76
N LEU A 43 -5.31 -3.36 -10.12
CA LEU A 43 -6.47 -3.95 -10.78
C LEU A 43 -7.12 -3.08 -11.86
N VAL A 44 -6.97 -1.75 -11.78
CA VAL A 44 -7.52 -0.82 -12.77
C VAL A 44 -6.45 -0.25 -13.72
N GLY A 45 -5.21 -0.70 -13.61
CA GLY A 45 -4.11 -0.22 -14.44
C GLY A 45 -3.71 1.22 -14.15
N PHE A 46 -3.95 1.72 -12.94
CA PHE A 46 -3.59 3.08 -12.52
C PHE A 46 -2.12 3.17 -12.12
N ALA A 47 -1.40 4.15 -12.67
CA ALA A 47 -0.05 4.54 -12.29
C ALA A 47 -0.07 5.97 -11.72
N HIS A 48 0.42 6.15 -10.49
CA HIS A 48 0.42 7.44 -9.79
C HIS A 48 1.48 8.39 -10.34
N GLY A 49 2.67 7.86 -10.68
CA GLY A 49 3.78 8.63 -11.23
C GLY A 49 4.60 9.45 -10.22
N VAL A 50 4.08 9.73 -9.03
CA VAL A 50 4.82 10.42 -7.94
C VAL A 50 4.41 9.86 -6.57
N MET A 51 5.08 8.78 -6.14
CA MET A 51 4.81 8.16 -4.84
C MET A 51 5.87 8.55 -3.81
N ASN A 52 6.09 9.84 -3.63
CA ASN A 52 6.92 10.34 -2.53
C ASN A 52 6.20 10.14 -1.19
N THR A 53 6.92 10.19 -0.08
CA THR A 53 6.36 9.96 1.26
C THR A 53 5.34 11.01 1.71
N ASP A 54 5.44 12.24 1.21
CA ASP A 54 4.45 13.31 1.42
C ASP A 54 3.12 13.05 0.69
N ASN A 55 3.12 12.17 -0.31
CA ASN A 55 1.92 11.72 -1.02
C ASN A 55 1.33 10.42 -0.45
N LEU A 56 1.90 9.88 0.64
CA LEU A 56 1.31 8.78 1.41
C LEU A 56 0.20 9.33 2.31
N ASN A 57 -1.06 9.03 1.99
CA ASN A 57 -2.19 9.38 2.85
C ASN A 57 -2.45 8.28 3.88
N ILE A 58 -2.46 8.63 5.17
CA ILE A 58 -2.70 7.68 6.26
C ILE A 58 -4.02 6.92 6.11
N THR A 59 -5.05 7.53 5.51
CA THR A 59 -6.37 6.90 5.32
C THR A 59 -6.38 5.77 4.27
N GLY A 60 -5.31 5.65 3.46
CA GLY A 60 -5.28 4.79 2.27
C GLY A 60 -6.13 5.33 1.12
N SER A 61 -6.31 6.65 1.04
CA SER A 61 -6.91 7.34 -0.10
C SER A 61 -5.83 7.80 -1.08
N THR A 62 -6.14 7.82 -2.38
CA THR A 62 -5.25 8.40 -3.39
C THR A 62 -5.16 9.92 -3.20
N LEU A 63 -3.95 10.47 -3.25
CA LEU A 63 -3.67 11.88 -2.96
C LEU A 63 -2.68 12.44 -3.98
N ASP A 64 -2.83 13.71 -4.33
CA ASP A 64 -1.92 14.45 -5.21
C ASP A 64 -1.84 13.93 -6.66
N PHE A 65 -2.93 14.16 -7.40
CA PHE A 65 -3.06 13.82 -8.81
C PHE A 65 -2.23 14.77 -9.68
N GLY A 66 -0.95 14.42 -9.89
CA GLY A 66 -0.06 15.09 -10.84
C GLY A 66 0.05 14.31 -12.16
N PRO A 67 1.21 13.73 -12.48
CA PRO A 67 1.43 13.00 -13.73
C PRO A 67 0.88 11.56 -13.66
N TYR A 68 -0.34 11.36 -13.15
CA TYR A 68 -0.97 10.04 -13.10
C TYR A 68 -1.41 9.57 -14.49
N GLY A 69 -1.67 8.28 -14.64
CA GLY A 69 -2.32 7.78 -15.84
C GLY A 69 -2.91 6.38 -15.68
N PHE A 70 -3.88 6.07 -16.53
CA PHE A 70 -4.44 4.73 -16.67
C PHE A 70 -3.79 4.05 -17.88
N MET A 71 -3.37 2.81 -17.72
CA MET A 71 -2.75 2.03 -18.79
C MET A 71 -3.76 1.72 -19.91
N GLU A 72 -3.49 2.23 -21.11
CA GLU A 72 -4.24 1.89 -22.34
C GLU A 72 -3.86 0.52 -22.89
N ARG A 73 -2.55 0.24 -22.96
CA ARG A 73 -1.99 -1.07 -23.27
C ARG A 73 -1.30 -1.61 -22.04
N PHE A 74 -1.45 -2.91 -21.78
CA PHE A 74 -0.81 -3.54 -20.63
C PHE A 74 0.71 -3.49 -20.79
N ARG A 75 1.36 -2.61 -20.03
CA ARG A 75 2.80 -2.37 -20.04
C ARG A 75 3.27 -2.17 -18.61
N PRO A 76 3.62 -3.25 -17.87
CA PRO A 76 3.95 -3.17 -16.44
C PRO A 76 5.09 -2.19 -16.11
N ASN A 77 6.06 -2.07 -17.02
CA ASN A 77 7.21 -1.16 -16.94
C ASN A 77 6.92 0.27 -17.43
N TRP A 78 5.66 0.64 -17.69
CA TRP A 78 5.34 1.97 -18.20
C TRP A 78 5.69 3.06 -17.17
N ILE A 79 6.46 4.05 -17.64
CA ILE A 79 6.78 5.27 -16.92
C ILE A 79 5.79 6.34 -17.40
N ASN A 80 4.83 6.68 -16.55
CA ASN A 80 3.83 7.71 -16.84
C ASN A 80 4.31 9.13 -16.50
N ASN A 81 5.30 9.26 -15.61
CA ASN A 81 5.89 10.55 -15.25
C ASN A 81 7.14 10.85 -16.09
N HIS A 82 7.10 11.91 -16.91
CA HIS A 82 8.23 12.32 -17.75
C HIS A 82 9.49 12.73 -16.99
N SER A 83 9.39 13.02 -15.70
CA SER A 83 10.53 13.35 -14.83
C SER A 83 11.10 12.13 -14.09
N ASP A 84 10.46 10.95 -14.17
CA ASP A 84 10.94 9.71 -13.57
C ASP A 84 11.86 8.93 -14.53
N TYR A 85 13.05 9.49 -14.81
CA TYR A 85 14.01 8.92 -15.75
C TYR A 85 14.52 7.51 -15.36
N GLN A 86 14.40 7.14 -14.09
CA GLN A 86 14.86 5.84 -13.56
C GLN A 86 13.73 4.81 -13.45
N GLY A 87 12.48 5.20 -13.72
CA GLY A 87 11.31 4.31 -13.60
C GLY A 87 11.04 3.87 -12.16
N ARG A 88 11.34 4.73 -11.17
CA ARG A 88 11.09 4.48 -9.75
C ARG A 88 9.60 4.20 -9.49
N TYR A 89 8.70 4.94 -10.15
CA TYR A 89 7.26 4.93 -9.92
C TYR A 89 6.48 4.25 -11.05
N THR A 90 7.11 3.34 -11.80
CA THR A 90 6.41 2.50 -12.79
C THR A 90 5.24 1.75 -12.15
N TYR A 91 4.23 1.43 -12.97
CA TYR A 91 3.05 0.69 -12.54
C TYR A 91 3.40 -0.55 -11.69
N GLN A 92 4.35 -1.37 -12.15
CA GLN A 92 4.74 -2.60 -11.47
C GLN A 92 5.51 -2.36 -10.15
N ASN A 93 6.16 -1.21 -10.01
CA ASN A 93 6.97 -0.89 -8.82
C ASN A 93 6.12 -0.29 -7.69
N GLN A 94 4.89 0.15 -7.97
CA GLN A 94 4.03 0.80 -6.96
C GLN A 94 3.84 -0.01 -5.67
N PRO A 95 3.66 -1.36 -5.68
CA PRO A 95 3.60 -2.15 -4.46
C PRO A 95 4.86 -2.04 -3.61
N SER A 96 6.04 -2.21 -4.21
CA SER A 96 7.33 -2.11 -3.51
C SER A 96 7.60 -0.70 -2.99
N ILE A 97 7.23 0.33 -3.75
CA ILE A 97 7.37 1.72 -3.33
C ILE A 97 6.41 2.06 -2.18
N ALA A 98 5.16 1.57 -2.20
CA ALA A 98 4.23 1.77 -1.10
C ALA A 98 4.73 1.10 0.18
N HIS A 99 5.24 -0.13 0.09
CA HIS A 99 5.88 -0.81 1.22
C HIS A 99 7.07 0.00 1.77
N TRP A 100 7.94 0.53 0.90
CA TRP A 100 9.05 1.38 1.31
C TRP A 100 8.59 2.68 1.98
N ASN A 101 7.55 3.34 1.44
CA ASN A 101 6.98 4.55 2.05
C ASN A 101 6.40 4.27 3.44
N LEU A 102 5.70 3.14 3.62
CA LEU A 102 5.20 2.70 4.92
C LEU A 102 6.35 2.44 5.89
N TRP A 103 7.42 1.76 5.46
CA TRP A 103 8.62 1.57 6.27
C TRP A 103 9.23 2.91 6.73
N THR A 104 9.36 3.88 5.83
CA THR A 104 9.83 5.23 6.18
C THR A 104 8.87 5.93 7.15
N TRP A 105 7.56 5.82 6.94
CA TRP A 105 6.56 6.39 7.83
C TRP A 105 6.60 5.78 9.24
N LEU A 106 6.74 4.46 9.37
CA LEU A 106 6.84 3.77 10.65
C LEU A 106 8.06 4.22 11.45
N ASN A 107 9.20 4.46 10.79
CA ASN A 107 10.39 5.00 11.46
C ASN A 107 10.13 6.36 12.11
N ASN A 108 9.20 7.17 11.57
CA ASN A 108 8.81 8.45 12.16
C ASN A 108 7.92 8.29 13.40
N LEU A 109 7.38 7.11 13.67
CA LEU A 109 6.59 6.82 14.88
C LEU A 109 7.48 6.39 16.06
N ILE A 110 8.70 5.88 15.82
CA ILE A 110 9.62 5.41 16.87
C ILE A 110 9.84 6.44 18.00
N PRO A 111 9.97 7.75 17.74
CA PRO A 111 10.14 8.74 18.81
C PRO A 111 8.93 8.90 19.75
N LEU A 112 7.79 8.27 19.47
CA LEU A 112 6.62 8.24 20.36
C LEU A 112 6.79 7.29 21.55
N ALA A 113 7.72 6.33 21.47
CA ALA A 113 8.02 5.44 22.57
C ALA A 113 8.99 6.06 23.58
N GLU A 114 8.80 5.72 24.85
CA GLU A 114 9.75 6.03 25.92
C GLU A 114 11.14 5.45 25.61
N PRO A 115 12.24 6.13 25.98
CA PRO A 115 13.61 5.75 25.62
C PRO A 115 13.95 4.28 25.85
N GLU A 116 13.51 3.71 26.97
CA GLU A 116 13.74 2.31 27.38
C GLU A 116 12.97 1.29 26.53
N HIS A 117 11.90 1.69 25.84
CA HIS A 117 11.05 0.80 25.05
C HIS A 117 11.23 0.99 23.54
N LYS A 118 12.14 1.85 23.09
CA LYS A 118 12.29 2.21 21.66
C LYS A 118 12.60 1.04 20.75
N GLU A 119 13.53 0.16 21.14
CA GLU A 119 13.88 -1.00 20.30
C GLU A 119 12.72 -2.00 20.22
N GLN A 120 12.07 -2.30 21.34
CA GLN A 120 10.88 -3.16 21.34
C GLN A 120 9.74 -2.57 20.49
N PHE A 121 9.51 -1.26 20.58
CA PHE A 121 8.48 -0.59 19.80
C PHE A 121 8.79 -0.59 18.30
N LYS A 122 10.06 -0.40 17.94
CA LYS A 122 10.55 -0.49 16.55
C LYS A 122 10.35 -1.90 15.98
N GLU A 123 10.67 -2.94 16.75
CA GLU A 123 10.40 -4.34 16.35
C GLU A 123 8.89 -4.57 16.15
N ALA A 124 8.06 -4.08 17.08
CA ALA A 124 6.61 -4.21 16.97
C ALA A 124 6.04 -3.47 15.74
N LEU A 125 6.57 -2.28 15.39
CA LEU A 125 6.22 -1.57 14.16
C LEU A 125 6.66 -2.34 12.91
N ALA A 126 7.84 -2.97 12.92
CA ALA A 126 8.32 -3.81 11.83
C ALA A 126 7.39 -5.02 11.62
N THR A 127 6.94 -5.67 12.70
CA THR A 127 5.95 -6.75 12.62
C THR A 127 4.62 -6.26 12.04
N CYS A 128 4.19 -5.02 12.30
CA CYS A 128 3.00 -4.46 11.66
C CYS A 128 3.14 -4.38 10.13
N LEU A 129 4.34 -4.06 9.62
CA LEU A 129 4.62 -3.94 8.19
C LEU A 129 4.45 -5.27 7.43
N GLU A 130 4.67 -6.40 8.11
CA GLU A 130 4.47 -7.73 7.55
C GLU A 130 3.02 -7.98 7.10
N GLU A 131 2.05 -7.19 7.57
CA GLU A 131 0.66 -7.29 7.12
C GLU A 131 0.44 -6.72 5.69
N PHE A 132 1.39 -5.95 5.15
CA PHE A 132 1.24 -5.32 3.83
C PHE A 132 1.10 -6.35 2.70
N GLU A 133 2.06 -7.28 2.59
CA GLU A 133 2.11 -8.27 1.51
C GLU A 133 0.89 -9.20 1.49
N PRO A 134 0.51 -9.89 2.60
CA PRO A 134 -0.66 -10.74 2.59
C PRO A 134 -1.94 -9.98 2.26
N THR A 135 -2.12 -8.76 2.80
CA THR A 135 -3.27 -7.91 2.47
C THR A 135 -3.28 -7.53 0.99
N PHE A 136 -2.14 -7.09 0.43
CA PHE A 136 -2.05 -6.73 -0.98
C PHE A 136 -2.37 -7.93 -1.89
N ILE A 137 -1.78 -9.10 -1.63
CA ILE A 137 -1.98 -10.31 -2.43
C ILE A 137 -3.42 -10.78 -2.35
N GLU A 138 -4.03 -10.82 -1.17
CA GLU A 138 -5.43 -11.21 -1.00
C GLU A 138 -6.36 -10.33 -1.84
N HIS A 139 -6.22 -9.01 -1.73
CA HIS A 139 -7.09 -8.07 -2.44
C HIS A 139 -6.82 -8.05 -3.94
N TYR A 140 -5.56 -8.14 -4.37
CA TYR A 140 -5.20 -8.18 -5.78
C TYR A 140 -5.71 -9.47 -6.45
N THR A 141 -5.47 -10.64 -5.85
CA THR A 141 -5.87 -11.93 -6.42
C THR A 141 -7.39 -12.08 -6.45
N THR A 142 -8.08 -11.68 -5.38
CA THR A 142 -9.55 -11.67 -5.34
C THR A 142 -10.12 -10.76 -6.42
N GLY A 143 -9.61 -9.53 -6.56
CA GLY A 143 -10.07 -8.60 -7.57
C GLY A 143 -9.77 -9.04 -9.00
N LEU A 144 -8.62 -9.68 -9.23
CA LEU A 144 -8.25 -10.22 -10.53
C LEU A 144 -9.21 -11.34 -10.95
N CYS A 145 -9.50 -12.26 -10.02
CA CYS A 145 -10.49 -13.32 -10.25
C CYS A 145 -11.87 -12.73 -10.56
N GLN A 146 -12.33 -11.75 -9.78
CA GLN A 146 -13.61 -11.08 -10.01
C GLN A 146 -13.69 -10.42 -11.39
N LYS A 147 -12.66 -9.69 -11.82
CA LYS A 147 -12.60 -9.07 -13.15
C LYS A 147 -12.69 -10.09 -14.29
N MET A 148 -12.15 -11.28 -14.08
CA MET A 148 -12.12 -12.37 -15.06
C MET A 148 -13.33 -13.31 -14.97
N GLY A 149 -14.22 -13.11 -14.00
CA GLY A 149 -15.33 -14.04 -13.72
C GLY A 149 -14.88 -15.41 -13.19
N LEU A 150 -13.69 -15.49 -12.58
CA LEU A 150 -13.11 -16.71 -12.04
C LEU A 150 -13.46 -16.91 -10.56
N PRO A 151 -13.65 -18.15 -10.09
CA PRO A 151 -13.89 -18.44 -8.69
C PRO A 151 -12.62 -18.23 -7.86
N HIS A 152 -12.56 -17.15 -7.06
CA HIS A 152 -11.38 -16.79 -6.23
C HIS A 152 -10.90 -17.88 -5.24
N PHE A 153 -11.77 -18.82 -4.87
CA PHE A 153 -11.44 -19.91 -3.95
C PHE A 153 -10.72 -21.08 -4.64
N HIS A 154 -10.75 -21.13 -5.97
CA HIS A 154 -10.13 -22.22 -6.71
C HIS A 154 -8.64 -21.96 -6.90
N LYS A 155 -7.80 -22.93 -6.54
CA LYS A 155 -6.33 -22.83 -6.53
C LYS A 155 -5.70 -22.33 -7.85
N ASP A 156 -6.35 -22.60 -8.98
CA ASP A 156 -5.83 -22.27 -10.32
C ASP A 156 -6.32 -20.91 -10.85
N SER A 157 -7.29 -20.25 -10.18
CA SER A 157 -7.93 -19.03 -10.70
C SER A 157 -6.96 -17.86 -10.83
N THR A 158 -6.14 -17.64 -9.80
CA THR A 158 -5.14 -16.57 -9.81
C THR A 158 -4.14 -16.76 -10.95
N GLU A 159 -3.61 -17.97 -11.12
CA GLU A 159 -2.63 -18.28 -12.17
C GLU A 159 -3.23 -18.14 -13.57
N CYS A 160 -4.51 -18.48 -13.74
CA CYS A 160 -5.24 -18.24 -14.97
C CYS A 160 -5.31 -16.73 -15.29
N GLY A 161 -5.68 -15.90 -14.32
CA GLY A 161 -5.70 -14.45 -14.47
C GLY A 161 -4.32 -13.86 -14.80
N LEU A 162 -3.27 -14.30 -14.12
CA LEU A 162 -1.89 -13.87 -14.38
C LEU A 162 -1.40 -14.31 -15.77
N SER A 163 -1.80 -15.50 -16.23
CA SER A 163 -1.49 -15.96 -17.59
C SER A 163 -2.11 -15.08 -18.66
N PHE A 164 -3.34 -14.61 -18.45
CA PHE A 164 -3.96 -13.64 -19.35
C PHE A 164 -3.17 -12.33 -19.43
N LEU A 165 -2.71 -11.79 -18.30
CA LEU A 165 -1.88 -10.58 -18.28
C LEU A 165 -0.56 -10.76 -19.04
N ARG A 166 0.07 -11.95 -18.95
CA ARG A 166 1.27 -12.28 -19.75
C ARG A 166 1.01 -12.28 -21.26
N ILE A 167 -0.18 -12.70 -21.68
CA ILE A 167 -0.60 -12.62 -23.10
C ILE A 167 -0.75 -11.15 -23.54
N LEU A 168 -1.33 -10.30 -22.70
CA LEU A 168 -1.50 -8.87 -23.02
C LEU A 168 -0.19 -8.07 -23.08
N GLN A 169 0.87 -8.59 -22.47
CA GLN A 169 2.19 -7.97 -22.46
C GLN A 169 2.98 -8.22 -23.76
N ALA A 170 2.67 -9.30 -24.47
CA ALA A 170 3.31 -9.69 -25.73
C ALA A 170 2.90 -8.76 -26.88
#